data_AF-A0A6C0D0T9-F1
#
_entry.id   AF-A0A6C0D0T9-F1
#
_cell.length_a   1.000
_cell.length_b   1.000
_cell.length_c   1.000
_cell.angle_alpha   90.00
_cell.angle_beta   90.00
_cell.angle_gamma   90.00
#
_symmetry.space_group_name_H-M   'P 1'
#
loop_
_entity.id
_entity.type
_entity.pdbx_description
1 polymer ?
#
loop_
_entity_poly.entity_id
_entity_poly.type
_entity_poly.pdbx_seq_one_letter_code
_entity_poly.pdbx_strand_id
1 'polypeptide(L)'
;MKQIKSFVVVVVFFSVMVYAYQHKFQPLDTRQQKLDTLLQSESTKIVCVTGAAGTGKTFLSCQEAVSQLRHKKKNKIVITRPLVFVENEELGFLPGDMNEKMLPWTMPIFDHMKEFMETTEVKRLVQENKIEISPLGYMRGRTFKDAFIILDEAQNTTPQQMKMFLTRMGNNSKVVINGDLEQSDLPVSNNGLQDFILRLQSRYIDDTHGMYRDGFGLVQLYPENTYRNDMVRKVLDIYKA
;
A
#
# COMPACT_ATOMS: atom_id res chain seq x y z
N MET A 1 -4.85 -21.02 37.66
CA MET A 1 -5.45 -20.74 36.32
C MET A 1 -6.14 -19.37 36.17
N LYS A 2 -6.82 -18.80 37.18
CA LYS A 2 -7.48 -17.48 37.06
C LYS A 2 -6.52 -16.28 36.90
N GLN A 3 -5.39 -16.26 37.60
CA GLN A 3 -4.41 -15.15 37.53
C GLN A 3 -3.72 -15.03 36.16
N ILE A 4 -3.38 -16.15 35.52
CA ILE A 4 -2.74 -16.15 34.19
C ILE A 4 -3.72 -15.63 33.13
N LYS A 5 -5.00 -16.02 33.18
CA LYS A 5 -6.03 -15.47 32.29
C LYS A 5 -6.20 -13.95 32.49
N SER A 6 -6.18 -13.48 33.73
CA SER A 6 -6.29 -12.04 34.04
C SER A 6 -5.09 -11.24 33.54
N PHE A 7 -3.88 -11.78 33.68
CA PHE A 7 -2.65 -11.14 33.20
C PHE A 7 -2.60 -11.05 31.67
N VAL A 8 -2.97 -12.14 30.97
CA VAL A 8 -3.06 -12.14 29.49
C VAL A 8 -4.10 -11.12 29.00
N VAL A 9 -5.26 -11.02 29.66
CA VAL A 9 -6.28 -10.02 29.30
C VAL A 9 -5.77 -8.60 29.48
N VAL A 10 -5.05 -8.30 30.58
CA VAL A 10 -4.49 -6.95 30.81
C VAL A 10 -3.42 -6.62 29.77
N VAL A 11 -2.52 -7.56 29.44
CA VAL A 11 -1.47 -7.32 28.42
C VAL A 11 -2.07 -7.12 27.04
N VAL A 12 -3.07 -7.93 26.65
CA VAL A 12 -3.78 -7.76 25.37
C VAL A 12 -4.53 -6.42 25.36
N PHE A 13 -5.21 -6.06 26.44
CA PHE A 13 -5.93 -4.79 26.53
C PHE A 13 -4.99 -3.59 26.46
N PHE A 14 -3.83 -3.64 27.13
CA PHE A 14 -2.83 -2.58 27.07
C PHE A 14 -2.19 -2.49 25.69
N SER A 15 -1.89 -3.63 25.05
CA SER A 15 -1.39 -3.68 23.68
C SER A 15 -2.40 -3.12 22.69
N VAL A 16 -3.69 -3.45 22.83
CA VAL A 16 -4.78 -2.91 22.00
C VAL A 16 -4.98 -1.43 22.26
N MET A 17 -4.86 -0.95 23.49
CA MET A 17 -5.02 0.47 23.82
C MET A 17 -3.84 1.31 23.31
N VAL A 18 -2.60 0.80 23.43
CA VAL A 18 -1.41 1.43 22.83
C VAL A 18 -1.50 1.42 21.31
N TYR A 19 -1.95 0.31 20.70
CA TYR A 19 -2.16 0.21 19.27
C TYR A 19 -3.27 1.17 18.78
N ALA A 20 -4.38 1.29 19.50
CA ALA A 20 -5.46 2.26 19.22
C ALA A 20 -5.01 3.71 19.39
N TYR A 21 -4.07 3.98 20.29
CA TYR A 21 -3.50 5.32 20.46
C TYR A 21 -2.53 5.69 19.33
N GLN A 22 -1.87 4.70 18.71
CA GLN A 22 -0.90 4.90 17.63
C GLN A 22 -1.55 4.87 16.24
N HIS A 23 -2.68 4.19 16.08
CA HIS A 23 -3.33 3.95 14.79
C HIS A 23 -4.76 4.49 14.78
N LYS A 24 -4.99 5.51 13.94
CA LYS A 24 -6.31 6.13 13.72
C LYS A 24 -7.35 5.14 13.19
N PHE A 25 -6.92 4.06 12.54
CA PHE A 25 -7.78 2.99 12.03
C PHE A 25 -7.35 1.64 12.55
N GLN A 26 -8.33 0.88 13.02
CA GLN A 26 -8.17 -0.48 13.49
C GLN A 26 -8.58 -1.45 12.38
N PRO A 27 -7.78 -2.49 12.10
CA PRO A 27 -8.19 -3.56 11.21
C PRO A 27 -9.56 -4.15 11.59
N LEU A 28 -10.49 -4.13 10.66
CA LEU A 28 -11.90 -4.46 10.87
C LEU A 28 -12.18 -5.96 10.77
N ASP A 29 -11.36 -6.67 10.00
CA ASP A 29 -11.49 -8.11 9.80
C ASP A 29 -10.13 -8.82 9.88
N THR A 30 -10.19 -10.16 9.88
CA THR A 30 -9.02 -11.02 10.01
C THR A 30 -8.01 -10.83 8.87
N ARG A 31 -8.45 -10.38 7.68
CA ARG A 31 -7.58 -10.17 6.52
C ARG A 31 -6.85 -8.85 6.63
N GLN A 32 -7.52 -7.80 7.08
CA GLN A 32 -6.88 -6.53 7.44
C GLN A 32 -5.92 -6.71 8.61
N GLN A 33 -6.26 -7.52 9.62
CA GLN A 33 -5.34 -7.84 10.73
C GLN A 33 -4.09 -8.58 10.25
N LYS A 34 -4.27 -9.52 9.31
CA LYS A 34 -3.14 -10.21 8.66
C LYS A 34 -2.27 -9.23 7.89
N LEU A 35 -2.87 -8.30 7.14
CA LEU A 35 -2.13 -7.26 6.43
C LEU A 35 -1.31 -6.42 7.41
N ASP A 36 -1.95 -5.88 8.44
CA ASP A 36 -1.31 -5.06 9.47
C ASP A 36 -0.12 -5.79 10.13
N THR A 37 -0.29 -7.05 10.48
CA THR A 37 0.78 -7.91 11.02
C THR A 37 1.97 -8.02 10.05
N LEU A 38 1.70 -8.24 8.75
CA LEU A 38 2.76 -8.34 7.73
C LEU A 38 3.46 -6.99 7.48
N LEU A 39 2.72 -5.89 7.58
CA LEU A 39 3.25 -4.54 7.43
C LEU A 39 4.22 -4.19 8.59
N GLN A 40 3.89 -4.57 9.82
CA GLN A 40 4.75 -4.34 11.00
C GLN A 40 5.93 -5.32 11.11
N SER A 41 5.80 -6.52 10.54
CA SER A 41 6.85 -7.55 10.58
C SER A 41 8.17 -7.07 9.98
N GLU A 42 9.26 -7.11 10.75
CA GLU A 42 10.58 -6.72 10.25
C GLU A 42 11.19 -7.74 9.28
N SER A 43 10.83 -9.03 9.41
CA SER A 43 11.30 -10.07 8.49
C SER A 43 10.61 -9.98 7.12
N THR A 44 9.35 -9.53 7.08
CA THR A 44 8.61 -9.35 5.83
C THR A 44 9.05 -8.08 5.12
N LYS A 45 9.76 -8.21 4.00
CA LYS A 45 10.30 -7.08 3.23
C LYS A 45 9.39 -6.63 2.10
N ILE A 46 8.69 -7.55 1.45
CA ILE A 46 7.79 -7.25 0.33
C ILE A 46 6.40 -7.78 0.67
N VAL A 47 5.40 -6.90 0.68
CA VAL A 47 4.00 -7.27 0.93
C VAL A 47 3.17 -6.95 -0.30
N CYS A 48 2.54 -7.97 -0.87
CA CYS A 48 1.57 -7.82 -1.96
C CYS A 48 0.16 -7.88 -1.38
N VAL A 49 -0.63 -6.87 -1.71
CA VAL A 49 -2.01 -6.71 -1.25
C VAL A 49 -2.92 -6.52 -2.45
N THR A 50 -3.82 -7.47 -2.66
CA THR A 50 -4.86 -7.37 -3.69
C THR A 50 -6.22 -7.18 -3.04
N GLY A 51 -7.08 -6.36 -3.62
CA GLY A 51 -8.48 -6.29 -3.21
C GLY A 51 -9.20 -5.08 -3.78
N ALA A 52 -10.53 -5.14 -3.74
CA ALA A 52 -11.41 -4.10 -4.28
C ALA A 52 -11.11 -2.71 -3.70
N ALA A 53 -11.48 -1.64 -4.41
CA ALA A 53 -11.49 -0.29 -3.84
C ALA A 53 -12.24 -0.23 -2.48
N GLY A 54 -11.76 0.57 -1.54
CA GLY A 54 -12.36 0.70 -0.21
C GLY A 54 -12.09 -0.45 0.77
N THR A 55 -11.30 -1.46 0.41
CA THR A 55 -10.88 -2.55 1.33
C THR A 55 -9.81 -2.14 2.34
N GLY A 56 -9.29 -0.91 2.25
CA GLY A 56 -8.30 -0.36 3.18
C GLY A 56 -6.84 -0.65 2.83
N LYS A 57 -6.55 -1.25 1.66
CA LYS A 57 -5.19 -1.58 1.20
C LYS A 57 -4.19 -0.41 1.27
N THR A 58 -4.50 0.69 0.58
CA THR A 58 -3.67 1.90 0.56
C THR A 58 -3.66 2.59 1.91
N PHE A 59 -4.81 2.64 2.57
CA PHE A 59 -4.97 3.29 3.88
C PHE A 59 -4.07 2.65 4.96
N LEU A 60 -4.13 1.32 5.14
CA LEU A 60 -3.30 0.60 6.11
C LEU A 60 -1.81 0.68 5.77
N SER A 61 -1.47 0.69 4.48
CA SER A 61 -0.09 0.87 4.02
C SER A 61 0.47 2.24 4.38
N CYS A 62 -0.30 3.31 4.14
CA CYS A 62 0.07 4.68 4.51
C CYS A 62 0.16 4.85 6.03
N GLN A 63 -0.78 4.26 6.78
CA GLN A 63 -0.78 4.27 8.23
C GLN A 63 0.53 3.70 8.80
N GLU A 64 0.94 2.52 8.32
CA GLU A 64 2.21 1.91 8.77
C GLU A 64 3.42 2.70 8.29
N ALA A 65 3.42 3.22 7.06
CA ALA A 65 4.52 4.05 6.55
C ALA A 65 4.78 5.26 7.45
N VAL A 66 3.72 5.96 7.86
CA VAL A 66 3.78 7.09 8.79
C VAL A 66 4.27 6.64 10.17
N SER A 67 3.76 5.52 10.68
CA SER A 67 4.22 4.94 11.94
C SER A 67 5.73 4.68 11.91
N GLN A 68 6.25 4.01 10.87
CA GLN A 68 7.67 3.70 10.77
C GLN A 68 8.55 4.95 10.61
N LEU A 69 8.07 5.98 9.91
CA LEU A 69 8.76 7.26 9.80
C LEU A 69 8.84 7.98 11.15
N ARG A 70 7.72 8.09 11.88
CA ARG A 70 7.64 8.74 13.19
C ARG A 70 8.50 8.04 14.24
N HIS A 71 8.53 6.71 14.21
CA HIS A 71 9.37 5.90 15.10
C HIS A 71 10.83 5.78 14.63
N LYS A 72 11.23 6.51 13.57
CA LYS A 72 12.59 6.47 12.99
C LYS A 72 13.08 5.08 12.58
N LYS A 73 12.15 4.13 12.34
CA LYS A 73 12.46 2.81 11.76
C LYS A 73 12.82 2.93 10.29
N LYS A 74 12.24 3.92 9.61
CA LYS A 74 12.56 4.34 8.24
C LYS A 74 12.82 5.84 8.24
N ASN A 75 13.70 6.27 7.35
CA ASN A 75 14.05 7.67 7.16
C ASN A 75 13.20 8.32 6.06
N LYS A 76 12.57 7.51 5.21
CA LYS A 76 11.83 7.99 4.03
C LYS A 76 10.59 7.16 3.73
N ILE A 77 9.53 7.83 3.31
CA ILE A 77 8.36 7.24 2.66
C ILE A 77 8.44 7.58 1.18
N VAL A 78 8.28 6.59 0.31
CA VAL A 78 8.18 6.76 -1.14
C VAL A 78 6.85 6.18 -1.59
N ILE A 79 6.00 6.99 -2.21
CA ILE A 79 4.74 6.52 -2.79
C ILE A 79 4.82 6.74 -4.30
N THR A 80 4.58 5.67 -5.04
CA THR A 80 4.59 5.68 -6.49
C THR A 80 3.38 4.95 -7.03
N ARG A 81 2.98 5.34 -8.24
CA ARG A 81 1.84 4.78 -8.95
C ARG A 81 2.16 4.82 -10.46
N PRO A 82 1.71 3.84 -11.26
CA PRO A 82 1.84 3.91 -12.71
C PRO A 82 1.00 5.08 -13.26
N LEU A 83 1.49 5.72 -14.32
CA LEU A 83 0.69 6.71 -15.04
C LEU A 83 -0.33 5.96 -15.90
N VAL A 84 -1.60 6.16 -15.60
CA VAL A 84 -2.72 5.68 -16.39
C VAL A 84 -3.53 6.88 -16.80
N PHE A 85 -3.83 6.96 -18.09
CA PHE A 85 -4.66 8.02 -18.64
C PHE A 85 -6.11 7.55 -18.62
N VAL A 86 -7.00 8.37 -18.06
CA VAL A 86 -8.43 8.20 -18.28
C VAL A 86 -8.71 8.61 -19.73
N GLU A 87 -9.53 7.84 -20.44
CA GLU A 87 -9.86 7.95 -21.87
C GLU A 87 -9.59 9.32 -22.51
N ASN A 88 -8.60 9.38 -23.42
CA ASN A 88 -8.18 10.56 -24.20
C ASN A 88 -7.56 11.75 -23.44
N GLU A 89 -7.29 11.67 -22.13
CA GLU A 89 -6.54 12.69 -21.39
C GLU A 89 -5.04 12.31 -21.29
N GLU A 90 -4.25 12.59 -22.32
CA GLU A 90 -2.79 12.54 -22.15
C GLU A 90 -2.30 13.71 -21.28
N LEU A 91 -1.33 13.46 -20.39
CA LEU A 91 -0.74 14.49 -19.52
C LEU A 91 -0.25 15.73 -20.29
N GLY A 92 0.07 15.57 -21.58
CA GLY A 92 0.52 16.63 -22.48
C GLY A 92 -0.49 17.78 -22.64
N PHE A 93 -1.80 17.51 -22.53
CA PHE A 93 -2.86 18.48 -22.81
C PHE A 93 -3.24 19.37 -21.62
N LEU A 94 -2.82 19.04 -20.39
CA LEU A 94 -3.07 19.91 -19.24
C LEU A 94 -2.22 21.19 -19.36
N PRO A 95 -2.79 22.39 -19.14
CA PRO A 95 -2.02 23.63 -19.14
C PRO A 95 -1.08 23.69 -17.92
N GLY A 96 0.00 24.46 -18.03
CA GLY A 96 0.93 24.69 -16.92
C GLY A 96 2.28 23.96 -17.05
N ASP A 97 3.12 24.13 -16.03
CA ASP A 97 4.40 23.44 -15.91
C ASP A 97 4.22 21.94 -15.56
N MET A 98 5.30 21.15 -15.62
CA MET A 98 5.22 19.71 -15.34
C MET A 98 4.68 19.40 -13.93
N ASN A 99 4.96 20.25 -12.94
CA ASN A 99 4.46 20.06 -11.58
C ASN A 99 2.96 20.34 -11.49
N GLU A 100 2.48 21.40 -12.14
CA GLU A 100 1.06 21.75 -12.23
C GLU A 100 0.26 20.64 -12.92
N LYS A 101 0.79 20.09 -14.02
CA LYS A 101 0.16 18.96 -14.73
C LYS A 101 0.09 17.68 -13.89
N MET A 102 1.07 17.47 -13.01
CA MET A 102 1.13 16.30 -12.12
C MET A 102 0.29 16.47 -10.85
N LEU A 103 -0.12 17.70 -10.52
CA LEU A 103 -0.81 18.00 -9.27
C LEU A 103 -2.09 17.17 -9.08
N PRO A 104 -3.02 17.07 -10.06
CA PRO A 104 -4.24 16.26 -9.92
C PRO A 104 -3.94 14.79 -9.63
N TRP A 105 -2.89 14.24 -10.24
CA TRP A 105 -2.48 12.85 -10.04
C TRP A 105 -1.89 12.61 -8.64
N THR A 106 -1.17 13.58 -8.08
CA THR A 106 -0.59 13.47 -6.72
C THR A 106 -1.61 13.69 -5.61
N MET A 107 -2.69 14.42 -5.85
CA MET A 107 -3.65 14.83 -4.82
C MET A 107 -4.28 13.65 -4.04
N PRO A 108 -4.78 12.58 -4.68
CA PRO A 108 -5.34 11.43 -3.95
C PRO A 108 -4.33 10.79 -2.98
N ILE A 109 -3.05 10.78 -3.35
CA ILE A 109 -1.97 10.24 -2.49
C ILE A 109 -1.75 11.17 -1.30
N PHE A 110 -1.73 12.49 -1.52
CA PHE A 110 -1.65 13.48 -0.44
C PHE A 110 -2.82 13.37 0.52
N ASP A 111 -4.04 13.17 0.01
CA ASP A 111 -5.24 13.06 0.85
C ASP A 111 -5.19 11.83 1.75
N HIS A 112 -4.71 10.68 1.26
CA HIS A 112 -4.45 9.53 2.13
C HIS A 112 -3.44 9.82 3.25
N MET A 113 -2.43 10.66 3.00
CA MET A 113 -1.42 11.00 4.02
C MET A 113 -1.96 11.98 5.07
N LYS A 114 -2.86 12.90 4.67
CA LYS A 114 -3.52 13.85 5.57
C LYS A 114 -4.45 13.18 6.58
N GLU A 115 -4.84 11.93 6.35
CA GLU A 115 -5.59 11.16 7.34
C GLU A 115 -4.77 10.88 8.62
N PHE A 116 -3.44 10.82 8.53
CA PHE A 116 -2.55 10.41 9.63
C PHE A 116 -1.64 11.54 10.15
N MET A 117 -1.53 12.63 9.40
CA MET A 117 -0.64 13.75 9.67
C MET A 117 -1.34 15.06 9.35
N GLU A 118 -1.03 16.10 10.13
CA GLU A 118 -1.50 17.45 9.83
C GLU A 118 -0.96 17.93 8.49
N THR A 119 -1.74 18.74 7.77
CA THR A 119 -1.35 19.24 6.44
C THR A 119 -0.01 19.97 6.46
N THR A 120 0.27 20.72 7.54
CA THR A 120 1.54 21.42 7.75
C THR A 120 2.71 20.45 7.95
N GLU A 121 2.49 19.34 8.66
CA GLU A 121 3.48 18.28 8.86
C GLU A 121 3.82 17.60 7.52
N VAL A 122 2.81 17.22 6.74
CA VAL A 122 3.00 16.59 5.42
C VAL A 122 3.84 17.48 4.50
N LYS A 123 3.48 18.77 4.39
CA LYS A 123 4.22 19.73 3.57
C LYS A 123 5.68 19.85 4.00
N ARG A 124 5.94 19.97 5.30
CA ARG A 124 7.30 20.03 5.85
C ARG A 124 8.09 18.76 5.51
N LEU A 125 7.50 17.57 5.69
CA LEU A 125 8.17 16.30 5.42
C LEU A 125 8.45 16.08 3.92
N VAL A 126 7.61 16.60 3.03
CA VAL A 126 7.89 16.63 1.59
C VAL A 126 9.04 17.57 1.26
N GLN A 127 9.06 18.78 1.83
CA GLN A 127 10.17 19.72 1.67
C GLN A 127 11.50 19.16 2.20
N GLU A 128 11.47 18.40 3.30
CA GLU A 128 12.62 17.68 3.86
C GLU A 128 13.00 16.41 3.08
N ASN A 129 12.28 16.08 1.99
CA ASN A 129 12.48 14.86 1.19
C ASN A 129 12.31 13.55 1.98
N LYS A 130 11.60 13.60 3.11
CA LYS A 130 11.20 12.43 3.94
C LYS A 130 9.95 11.76 3.41
N ILE A 131 9.09 12.49 2.71
CA ILE A 131 7.98 11.93 1.95
C ILE A 131 8.22 12.30 0.48
N GLU A 132 8.28 11.29 -0.38
CA GLU A 132 8.40 11.47 -1.81
C GLU A 132 7.19 10.83 -2.50
N ILE A 133 6.49 11.61 -3.32
CA ILE A 133 5.39 11.13 -4.15
C ILE A 133 5.82 11.35 -5.59
N SER A 134 5.94 10.28 -6.38
CA SER A 134 6.45 10.39 -7.75
C SER A 134 5.94 9.29 -8.67
N PRO A 135 5.77 9.56 -9.97
CA PRO A 135 5.38 8.56 -10.95
C PRO A 135 6.34 7.37 -11.01
N LEU A 136 5.83 6.20 -11.41
CA LEU A 136 6.64 4.98 -11.50
C LEU A 136 7.89 5.13 -12.37
N GLY A 137 7.83 5.91 -13.44
CA GLY A 137 8.96 6.17 -14.32
C GLY A 137 10.17 6.83 -13.62
N TYR A 138 9.91 7.61 -12.57
CA TYR A 138 10.92 8.34 -11.79
C TYR A 138 11.67 7.42 -10.82
N MET A 139 11.28 6.15 -10.72
CA MET A 139 11.97 5.15 -9.92
C MET A 139 13.19 4.57 -10.65
N ARG A 140 13.26 4.72 -11.98
CA ARG A 140 14.32 4.12 -12.81
C ARG A 140 15.71 4.61 -12.38
N GLY A 141 16.65 3.67 -12.26
CA GLY A 141 18.05 3.97 -11.94
C GLY A 141 18.31 4.35 -10.48
N ARG A 142 17.31 4.21 -9.60
CA ARG A 142 17.42 4.59 -8.18
C ARG A 142 17.56 3.37 -7.28
N THR A 143 17.99 3.62 -6.05
CA THR A 143 17.97 2.61 -4.99
C THR A 143 17.52 3.29 -3.71
N PHE A 144 16.49 2.74 -3.09
CA PHE A 144 15.87 3.32 -1.90
C PHE A 144 16.29 2.51 -0.67
N LYS A 145 17.15 3.09 0.16
CA LYS A 145 17.59 2.54 1.45
C LYS A 145 16.82 3.20 2.59
N ASP A 146 16.66 2.49 3.70
CA ASP A 146 15.97 2.99 4.90
C ASP A 146 14.58 3.57 4.59
N ALA A 147 13.86 2.96 3.63
CA ALA A 147 12.64 3.52 3.07
C ALA A 147 11.44 2.58 3.22
N PHE A 148 10.27 3.16 3.47
CA PHE A 148 8.98 2.51 3.27
C PHE A 148 8.45 2.91 1.90
N ILE A 149 8.30 1.93 1.00
CA ILE A 149 8.00 2.17 -0.41
C ILE A 149 6.64 1.57 -0.73
N ILE A 150 5.72 2.37 -1.23
CA ILE A 150 4.37 1.95 -1.62
C ILE A 150 4.25 2.10 -3.15
N LEU A 151 3.97 1.01 -3.84
CA LEU A 151 3.46 1.03 -5.21
C LEU A 151 1.95 0.85 -5.15
N ASP A 152 1.21 1.90 -5.47
CA ASP A 152 -0.25 1.89 -5.51
C ASP A 152 -0.76 1.69 -6.95
N GLU A 153 -1.98 1.17 -7.09
CA GLU A 153 -2.58 0.74 -8.36
C GLU A 153 -1.67 -0.14 -9.22
N ALA A 154 -1.01 -1.10 -8.58
CA ALA A 154 0.00 -1.94 -9.19
C ALA A 154 -0.53 -2.83 -10.33
N GLN A 155 -1.85 -3.05 -10.42
CA GLN A 155 -2.48 -3.74 -11.55
C GLN A 155 -2.25 -3.04 -12.89
N ASN A 156 -1.88 -1.77 -12.86
CA ASN A 156 -1.60 -0.95 -14.04
C ASN A 156 -0.11 -0.86 -14.37
N THR A 157 0.70 -1.74 -13.79
CA THR A 157 2.10 -1.93 -14.19
C THR A 157 2.22 -3.05 -15.22
N THR A 158 3.22 -2.98 -16.09
CA THR A 158 3.64 -4.14 -16.89
C THR A 158 4.58 -5.05 -16.09
N PRO A 159 4.78 -6.33 -16.46
CA PRO A 159 5.77 -7.19 -15.80
C PRO A 159 7.18 -6.59 -15.78
N GLN A 160 7.56 -5.88 -16.86
CA GLN A 160 8.84 -5.19 -16.93
C GLN A 160 8.92 -4.02 -15.94
N GLN A 161 7.85 -3.23 -15.80
CA GLN A 161 7.77 -2.15 -14.84
C GLN A 161 7.77 -2.66 -13.39
N MET A 162 7.04 -3.74 -13.11
CA MET A 162 7.04 -4.40 -11.79
C MET A 162 8.46 -4.89 -11.42
N LYS A 163 9.14 -5.58 -12.33
CA LYS A 163 10.54 -6.00 -12.14
C LYS A 163 11.47 -4.80 -11.95
N MET A 164 11.30 -3.75 -12.76
CA MET A 164 12.07 -2.51 -12.65
C MET A 164 11.91 -1.88 -11.27
N PHE A 165 10.68 -1.82 -10.75
CA PHE A 165 10.35 -1.26 -9.44
C PHE A 165 10.91 -2.10 -8.28
N LEU A 166 10.63 -3.40 -8.27
CA LEU A 166 11.07 -4.31 -7.19
C LEU A 166 12.60 -4.31 -7.01
N THR A 167 13.34 -4.15 -8.12
CA THR A 167 14.81 -4.07 -8.11
C THR A 167 15.36 -2.70 -7.70
N ARG A 168 14.52 -1.76 -7.23
CA ARG A 168 14.94 -0.49 -6.59
C ARG A 168 15.01 -0.58 -5.07
N MET A 169 14.52 -1.66 -4.46
CA MET A 169 14.59 -1.87 -3.02
C MET A 169 16.05 -2.00 -2.57
N GLY A 170 16.44 -1.18 -1.58
CA GLY A 170 17.75 -1.24 -0.93
C GLY A 170 17.70 -1.81 0.48
N ASN A 171 18.83 -1.74 1.18
CA ASN A 171 18.96 -2.21 2.55
C ASN A 171 18.01 -1.48 3.50
N ASN A 172 17.51 -2.21 4.51
CA ASN A 172 16.55 -1.72 5.49
C ASN A 172 15.32 -1.04 4.86
N SER A 173 14.87 -1.51 3.71
CA SER A 173 13.63 -1.03 3.09
C SER A 173 12.51 -2.05 3.20
N LYS A 174 11.27 -1.55 3.13
CA LYS A 174 10.06 -2.35 3.03
C LYS A 174 9.27 -1.86 1.82
N VAL A 175 8.80 -2.81 1.01
CA VAL A 175 8.00 -2.55 -0.19
C VAL A 175 6.59 -3.08 0.04
N VAL A 176 5.60 -2.27 -0.25
CA VAL A 176 4.19 -2.65 -0.26
C VAL A 176 3.63 -2.41 -1.66
N ILE A 177 3.01 -3.43 -2.22
CA ILE A 177 2.41 -3.41 -3.55
C ILE A 177 0.91 -3.55 -3.36
N ASN A 178 0.18 -2.47 -3.60
CA ASN A 178 -1.27 -2.42 -3.51
C ASN A 178 -1.87 -2.44 -4.91
N GLY A 179 -2.92 -3.24 -5.11
CA GLY A 179 -3.67 -3.19 -6.35
C GLY A 179 -5.00 -3.91 -6.30
N ASP A 180 -5.74 -3.80 -7.39
CA ASP A 180 -7.01 -4.46 -7.63
C ASP A 180 -6.93 -5.20 -8.97
N LEU A 181 -6.89 -6.53 -8.93
CA LEU A 181 -6.75 -7.34 -10.15
C LEU A 181 -7.96 -7.25 -11.07
N GLU A 182 -9.13 -6.85 -10.54
CA GLU A 182 -10.37 -6.72 -11.32
C GLU A 182 -10.51 -5.34 -11.98
N GLN A 183 -9.70 -4.36 -11.57
CA GLN A 183 -9.73 -2.97 -12.07
C GLN A 183 -8.43 -2.60 -12.80
N SER A 184 -7.96 -3.49 -13.69
CA SER A 184 -6.79 -3.22 -14.53
C SER A 184 -7.21 -2.48 -15.80
N ASP A 185 -6.52 -1.38 -16.07
CA ASP A 185 -6.62 -0.63 -17.33
C ASP A 185 -5.76 -1.28 -18.45
N LEU A 186 -5.03 -2.34 -18.11
CA LEU A 186 -4.20 -3.11 -19.03
C LEU A 186 -4.86 -4.45 -19.36
N PRO A 187 -4.57 -5.04 -20.54
CA PRO A 187 -4.92 -6.44 -20.80
C PRO A 187 -4.32 -7.34 -19.71
N VAL A 188 -5.05 -8.40 -19.34
CA VAL A 188 -4.63 -9.39 -18.32
C VAL A 188 -3.21 -9.92 -18.58
N SER A 189 -2.86 -10.18 -19.84
CA SER A 189 -1.54 -10.67 -20.25
C SER A 189 -0.38 -9.69 -19.96
N ASN A 190 -0.69 -8.43 -19.68
CA ASN A 190 0.27 -7.37 -19.40
C ASN A 190 0.14 -6.79 -17.99
N ASN A 191 -0.61 -7.43 -17.09
CA ASN A 191 -0.74 -7.03 -15.70
C ASN A 191 0.46 -7.54 -14.87
N GLY A 192 1.35 -6.63 -14.52
CA GLY A 192 2.60 -6.89 -13.79
C GLY A 192 2.39 -7.34 -12.35
N LEU A 193 1.31 -6.89 -11.69
CA LEU A 193 0.94 -7.37 -10.36
C LEU A 193 0.54 -8.85 -10.42
N GLN A 194 -0.32 -9.20 -11.38
CA GLN A 194 -0.77 -10.58 -11.56
C GLN A 194 0.40 -11.51 -11.93
N ASP A 195 1.25 -11.11 -12.89
CA ASP A 195 2.44 -11.87 -13.28
C ASP A 195 3.35 -12.13 -12.06
N PHE A 196 3.61 -11.10 -11.23
CA PHE A 196 4.45 -11.27 -10.05
C PHE A 196 3.85 -12.22 -9.02
N ILE A 197 2.55 -12.09 -8.73
CA ILE A 197 1.85 -12.99 -7.79
C ILE A 197 1.92 -14.44 -8.29
N LEU A 198 1.66 -14.69 -9.58
CA LEU A 198 1.71 -16.03 -10.16
C LEU A 198 3.13 -16.63 -10.08
N ARG A 199 4.17 -15.84 -10.39
CA ARG A 199 5.56 -16.28 -10.25
C ARG A 199 5.93 -16.59 -8.81
N LEU A 200 5.47 -15.75 -7.87
CA LEU A 200 5.71 -15.94 -6.44
C LEU A 200 5.05 -17.24 -5.96
N GLN A 201 3.76 -17.43 -6.26
CA GLN A 201 3.03 -18.64 -5.90
C GLN A 201 3.64 -19.89 -6.54
N SER A 202 4.03 -19.83 -7.81
CA SER A 202 4.70 -20.94 -8.50
C SER A 202 6.05 -21.29 -7.86
N ARG A 203 6.84 -20.30 -7.43
CA ARG A 203 8.14 -20.50 -6.80
C ARG A 203 8.04 -21.16 -5.41
N TYR A 204 6.93 -20.97 -4.71
CA TYR A 204 6.69 -21.47 -3.35
C TYR A 204 5.50 -22.43 -3.28
N ILE A 205 5.17 -23.11 -4.39
CA ILE A 205 3.97 -23.94 -4.50
C ILE A 205 3.93 -25.06 -3.43
N ASP A 206 5.10 -25.62 -3.09
CA ASP A 206 5.25 -26.68 -2.09
C ASP A 206 5.63 -26.15 -0.70
N ASP A 207 5.86 -24.83 -0.54
CA ASP A 207 6.34 -24.25 0.72
C ASP A 207 5.91 -22.79 0.91
N THR A 208 4.61 -22.59 1.16
CA THR A 208 4.06 -21.28 1.50
C THR A 208 4.69 -20.68 2.76
N HIS A 209 5.16 -21.51 3.71
CA HIS A 209 5.87 -21.00 4.89
C HIS A 209 7.25 -20.46 4.53
N GLY A 210 7.93 -21.10 3.57
CA GLY A 210 9.17 -20.64 2.95
C GLY A 210 9.02 -19.25 2.33
N MET A 211 7.90 -18.98 1.66
CA MET A 211 7.61 -17.64 1.13
C MET A 211 7.69 -16.56 2.22
N TYR A 212 7.04 -16.80 3.37
CA TYR A 212 7.07 -15.86 4.50
C TYR A 212 8.46 -15.78 5.16
N ARG A 213 9.19 -16.89 5.26
CA ARG A 213 10.58 -16.90 5.78
C ARG A 213 11.53 -16.10 4.89
N ASP A 214 11.35 -16.16 3.58
CA ASP A 214 12.15 -15.42 2.60
C ASP A 214 11.75 -13.93 2.51
N GLY A 215 10.80 -13.50 3.34
CA GLY A 215 10.43 -12.10 3.52
C GLY A 215 9.32 -11.61 2.59
N PHE A 216 8.55 -12.50 1.97
CA PHE A 216 7.38 -12.15 1.17
C PHE A 216 6.08 -12.30 1.96
N GLY A 217 5.17 -11.35 1.81
CA GLY A 217 3.80 -11.42 2.32
C GLY A 217 2.81 -11.31 1.18
N LEU A 218 1.76 -12.12 1.21
CA LEU A 218 0.64 -12.05 0.27
C LEU A 218 -0.68 -12.02 1.04
N VAL A 219 -1.53 -11.02 0.73
CA VAL A 219 -2.86 -10.85 1.31
C VAL A 219 -3.85 -10.47 0.22
N GLN A 220 -4.99 -11.14 0.22
CA GLN A 220 -6.16 -10.73 -0.56
C GLN A 220 -7.23 -10.20 0.40
N LEU A 221 -7.67 -8.96 0.20
CA LEU A 221 -8.78 -8.34 0.91
C LEU A 221 -10.06 -8.51 0.10
N TYR A 222 -11.18 -8.76 0.77
CA TYR A 222 -12.48 -8.94 0.13
C TYR A 222 -13.43 -7.80 0.47
N PRO A 223 -14.38 -7.48 -0.43
CA PRO A 223 -15.30 -6.37 -0.26
C PRO A 223 -16.35 -6.57 0.84
N GLU A 224 -16.47 -7.77 1.39
CA GLU A 224 -17.49 -8.19 2.36
C GLU A 224 -17.56 -7.28 3.60
N ASN A 225 -16.46 -6.61 3.96
CA ASN A 225 -16.39 -5.65 5.08
C ASN A 225 -15.97 -4.24 4.64
N THR A 226 -16.25 -3.85 3.40
CA THR A 226 -15.99 -2.49 2.95
C THR A 226 -17.01 -1.52 3.54
N TYR A 227 -16.53 -0.56 4.33
CA TYR A 227 -17.30 0.61 4.74
C TYR A 227 -17.52 1.50 3.52
N ARG A 228 -18.53 1.16 2.73
CA ARG A 228 -19.07 2.04 1.70
C ARG A 228 -20.36 2.62 2.23
N ASN A 229 -20.58 3.91 1.97
CA ASN A 229 -21.88 4.54 2.17
C ASN A 229 -22.96 3.66 1.50
N ASP A 230 -24.10 3.46 2.17
CA ASP A 230 -25.16 2.57 1.65
C ASP A 230 -25.63 2.97 0.24
N MET A 231 -25.53 4.26 -0.12
CA MET A 231 -25.79 4.74 -1.47
C MET A 231 -24.80 4.20 -2.49
N VAL A 232 -23.52 4.08 -2.13
CA VAL A 232 -22.50 3.51 -3.03
C VAL A 232 -22.79 2.03 -3.29
N ARG A 233 -23.26 1.28 -2.29
CA ARG A 233 -23.70 -0.12 -2.50
C ARG A 233 -24.84 -0.17 -3.51
N LYS A 234 -25.88 0.63 -3.31
CA LYS A 234 -27.02 0.73 -4.24
C LYS A 234 -26.60 1.09 -5.66
N VAL A 235 -25.66 2.02 -5.82
CA VAL A 235 -25.12 2.39 -7.14
C VAL A 235 -24.43 1.20 -7.80
N LEU A 236 -23.56 0.47 -7.09
CA LEU A 236 -22.88 -0.70 -7.65
C LEU A 236 -23.86 -1.80 -8.05
N ASP A 237 -24.94 -1.97 -7.28
CA ASP A 237 -25.97 -2.96 -7.61
C ASP A 237 -26.72 -2.60 -8.90
N ILE A 238 -26.93 -1.32 -9.18
CA ILE A 238 -27.52 -0.85 -10.46
C ILE A 238 -26.63 -1.21 -11.66
N TYR A 239 -25.31 -1.03 -11.55
CA TYR A 239 -24.37 -1.33 -12.65
C TYR A 239 -24.06 -2.82 -12.83
N LYS A 240 -24.51 -3.68 -11.92
CA LYS A 240 -24.40 -5.15 -12.04
C LYS A 240 -25.61 -5.79 -12.75
N ALA A 241 -26.70 -5.05 -12.90
CA ALA A 241 -27.92 -5.47 -13.59
C ALA A 241 -27.78 -5.28 -15.11
#